data_AF-A0A1A9HMG7-F1
#
_entry.id   AF-A0A1A9HMG7-F1
#
_cell.length_a   1.000
_cell.length_b   1.000
_cell.length_c   1.000
_cell.angle_alpha   90.00
_cell.angle_beta   90.00
_cell.angle_gamma   90.00
#
_symmetry.space_group_name_H-M   'P 1'
#
loop_
_entity.id
_entity.type
_entity.pdbx_description
1 polymer ?
#
loop_
_entity_poly.entity_id
_entity_poly.type
_entity_poly.pdbx_seq_one_letter_code
_entity_poly.pdbx_strand_id
1 'polypeptide(L)' 'MTTSQTVRQHKGRTYVLDTHGPDPGPWRGRFVVKGEEDGRPGITAWHELDDEFPSVDEAVAHADRVACQYIATFAQQA' A
#
# COMPACT_ATOMS: atom_id res chain seq x y z
N MET A 1 18.65 2.66 -5.94
CA MET A 1 17.19 2.44 -6.03
C MET A 1 16.59 2.94 -4.74
N THR A 2 16.06 4.15 -4.75
CA THR A 2 15.52 4.83 -3.57
C THR A 2 14.04 4.48 -3.48
N THR A 3 13.71 3.33 -2.89
CA THR A 3 12.31 2.99 -2.62
C THR A 3 11.89 3.72 -1.35
N SER A 4 11.02 4.72 -1.47
CA SER A 4 10.44 5.42 -0.32
C SER A 4 9.35 4.54 0.28
N GLN A 5 9.77 3.65 1.18
CA GLN A 5 8.83 2.83 1.93
C GLN A 5 8.23 3.66 3.07
N THR A 6 6.90 3.72 3.11
CA THR A 6 6.13 4.38 4.18
C THR A 6 5.33 3.35 4.94
N VAL A 7 5.44 3.31 6.27
CA VAL A 7 4.66 2.40 7.12
C VAL A 7 3.61 3.20 7.87
N ARG A 8 2.35 2.74 7.82
CA ARG A 8 1.21 3.35 8.51
C ARG A 8 0.46 2.30 9.32
N GLN A 9 -0.10 2.69 10.45
CA GLN A 9 -0.95 1.81 11.26
C GLN A 9 -2.36 2.38 11.32
N HIS A 10 -3.38 1.54 11.11
CA HIS A 10 -4.79 1.94 11.20
C HIS A 10 -5.67 0.78 11.66
N LYS A 11 -6.44 0.99 12.74
CA LYS A 11 -7.37 0.01 13.34
C LYS A 11 -6.77 -1.39 13.59
N GLY A 12 -5.59 -1.46 14.22
CA GLY A 12 -4.91 -2.74 14.52
C GLY A 12 -4.29 -3.44 13.30
N ARG A 13 -4.20 -2.75 12.16
CA ARG A 13 -3.56 -3.26 10.94
C ARG A 13 -2.39 -2.38 10.54
N THR A 14 -1.35 -2.99 10.00
CA THR A 14 -0.15 -2.29 9.49
C THR A 14 -0.18 -2.26 7.98
N TYR A 15 -0.15 -1.07 7.40
CA TYR A 15 -0.09 -0.80 5.98
C TYR A 15 1.33 -0.43 5.63
N VAL A 16 1.96 -1.22 4.79
CA VAL A 16 3.26 -0.87 4.23
C VAL A 16 3.00 -0.39 2.81
N LEU A 17 3.31 0.86 2.56
CA LEU A 17 3.22 1.51 1.26
C LEU A 17 4.61 1.65 0.68
N ASP A 18 4.71 1.42 -0.60
CA ASP A 18 5.98 1.43 -1.31
C ASP A 18 5.74 1.89 -2.75
N THR A 19 6.81 2.21 -3.45
CA THR A 19 6.75 2.65 -4.85
C THR A 19 7.78 1.90 -5.66
N HIS A 20 7.41 1.53 -6.88
CA HIS A 20 8.32 0.90 -7.83
C HIS A 20 8.26 1.63 -9.17
N GLY A 21 9.38 1.67 -9.89
CA GLY A 21 9.49 2.38 -11.17
C GLY A 21 10.95 2.64 -11.55
N PRO A 22 11.24 2.92 -12.83
CA PRO A 22 12.54 3.44 -13.24
C PRO A 22 12.81 4.82 -12.63
N ASP A 23 14.07 5.19 -12.44
CA ASP A 23 14.48 6.53 -11.99
C ASP A 23 15.06 7.30 -13.18
N PRO A 24 14.50 8.47 -13.58
CA PRO A 24 13.40 9.22 -12.97
C PRO A 24 12.02 8.96 -13.61
N GLY A 25 11.19 8.10 -13.02
CA GLY A 25 9.78 7.86 -13.36
C GLY A 25 9.52 7.09 -14.66
N PRO A 26 8.29 6.55 -14.87
CA PRO A 26 7.10 6.70 -14.03
C PRO A 26 7.11 5.80 -12.77
N TRP A 27 6.54 6.32 -11.67
CA TRP A 27 6.43 5.60 -10.39
C TRP A 27 5.03 5.02 -10.20
N ARG A 28 4.96 3.79 -9.69
CA ARG A 28 3.71 3.11 -9.39
C ARG A 28 3.62 2.79 -7.90
N GLY A 29 2.48 3.09 -7.32
CA GLY A 29 2.20 2.81 -5.91
C GLY A 29 1.97 1.30 -5.70
N ARG A 30 2.37 0.79 -4.55
CA ARG A 30 1.94 -0.52 -4.07
C ARG A 30 1.74 -0.49 -2.56
N PHE A 31 0.85 -1.32 -2.06
CA PHE A 31 0.66 -1.45 -0.61
C PHE A 31 0.42 -2.90 -0.20
N VAL A 32 0.76 -3.23 1.04
CA VAL A 32 0.38 -4.49 1.67
C VAL A 32 -0.27 -4.22 3.01
N VAL A 33 -1.35 -4.93 3.30
CA VAL A 33 -2.05 -4.87 4.58
C VAL A 33 -1.62 -6.08 5.40
N LYS A 34 -0.90 -5.83 6.49
CA LYS A 34 -0.58 -6.82 7.50
C LYS A 34 -1.64 -6.70 8.60
N GLY A 35 -2.64 -7.58 8.54
CA GLY A 35 -3.57 -7.79 9.65
C GLY A 35 -3.01 -8.83 10.62
N GLU A 36 -3.28 -8.66 11.92
CA GLU A 36 -3.27 -9.78 12.85
C GLU A 36 -4.52 -10.62 12.58
N GLU A 37 -4.46 -11.53 11.62
CA GLU A 37 -5.48 -12.56 11.46
C GLU A 37 -5.05 -13.73 12.35
N ASP A 38 -5.73 -13.92 13.49
CA ASP A 38 -5.55 -15.07 14.38
C ASP A 38 -4.10 -15.36 14.84
N GLY A 39 -3.31 -14.31 15.08
CA GLY A 39 -1.94 -14.44 15.59
C GLY A 39 -0.94 -15.07 14.61
N ARG A 40 -1.31 -15.16 13.32
CA ARG A 40 -0.40 -15.57 12.24
C ARG A 40 -0.17 -14.38 11.31
N PRO A 41 1.05 -14.18 10.79
CA PRO A 41 1.24 -13.22 9.71
C PRO A 41 0.40 -13.71 8.51
N GLY A 42 -0.72 -13.02 8.25
CA GLY A 42 -1.56 -13.30 7.08
C GLY A 42 -0.79 -13.15 5.77
N ILE A 43 -1.40 -13.56 4.65
CA ILE A 43 -0.79 -13.47 3.32
C ILE A 43 -0.38 -12.03 3.03
N THR A 44 0.92 -11.75 3.06
CA THR A 44 1.50 -10.43 2.77
C THR A 44 1.70 -10.26 1.25
N ALA A 45 0.63 -10.40 0.47
CA ALA A 45 0.70 -10.10 -0.95
C ALA A 45 0.72 -8.58 -1.16
N TRP A 46 1.65 -8.09 -1.97
CA TRP A 46 1.66 -6.70 -2.39
C TRP A 46 0.54 -6.46 -3.41
N HIS A 47 -0.26 -5.43 -3.16
CA HIS A 47 -1.22 -4.90 -4.12
C HIS A 47 -0.52 -3.84 -4.94
N GLU A 48 -0.18 -4.19 -6.18
CA GLU A 48 0.40 -3.27 -7.16
C GLU A 48 -0.70 -2.45 -7.81
N LEU A 49 -0.50 -1.13 -7.87
CA LEU A 49 -1.42 -0.21 -8.54
C LEU A 49 -0.90 0.06 -9.94
N ASP A 50 -1.82 0.12 -10.90
CA ASP A 50 -1.49 0.31 -12.30
C ASP A 50 -1.26 1.80 -12.64
N ASP A 51 -1.78 2.70 -11.81
CA ASP A 51 -1.62 4.14 -11.96
C ASP A 51 -0.16 4.60 -11.83
N GLU A 52 0.26 5.39 -12.82
CA GLU A 52 1.61 5.92 -12.95
C GLU A 52 1.66 7.40 -12.55
N PHE A 53 2.61 7.73 -11.68
CA PHE A 53 2.81 9.06 -11.15
C PHE A 53 4.19 9.60 -11.50
N PRO A 54 4.30 10.92 -11.74
CA PRO A 54 5.58 11.55 -12.03
C PRO A 54 6.48 11.64 -10.80
N SER A 55 5.93 11.48 -9.59
CA SER A 55 6.64 11.58 -8.31
C SER A 55 6.34 10.40 -7.38
N VAL A 56 7.35 10.01 -6.60
CA VAL A 56 7.22 8.99 -5.54
C VAL A 56 6.15 9.37 -4.52
N ASP A 57 6.08 10.65 -4.13
CA ASP A 57 5.12 11.13 -3.12
C ASP A 57 3.66 10.94 -3.58
N GLU A 58 3.39 11.24 -4.85
CA GLU A 58 2.06 11.05 -5.46
C GLU A 58 1.68 9.57 -5.55
N ALA A 59 2.64 8.70 -5.91
CA ALA A 59 2.44 7.25 -5.93
C ALA A 59 2.14 6.68 -4.53
N VAL A 60 2.85 7.14 -3.48
CA VAL A 60 2.58 6.75 -2.09
C VAL A 60 1.21 7.27 -1.62
N ALA A 61 0.88 8.52 -1.90
CA ALA A 61 -0.39 9.13 -1.51
C ALA A 61 -1.59 8.43 -2.19
N HIS A 62 -1.44 8.03 -3.45
CA HIS A 62 -2.43 7.23 -4.15
C HIS A 62 -2.57 5.84 -3.52
N ALA A 63 -1.45 5.16 -3.24
CA ALA A 63 -1.46 3.88 -2.55
C ALA A 63 -2.15 3.94 -1.18
N ASP A 64 -1.98 5.04 -0.45
CA ASP A 64 -2.66 5.25 0.84
C ASP A 64 -4.17 5.37 0.70
N ARG A 65 -4.64 6.13 -0.31
CA ARG A 65 -6.08 6.26 -0.59
C ARG A 65 -6.70 4.92 -0.97
N VAL A 66 -6.07 4.17 -1.86
CA VAL A 66 -6.58 2.85 -2.30
C VAL A 66 -6.55 1.85 -1.14
N ALA A 67 -5.47 1.82 -0.34
CA ALA A 67 -5.41 1.00 0.86
C ALA A 67 -6.55 1.33 1.83
N CYS A 68 -6.81 2.63 2.08
CA CYS A 68 -7.92 3.07 2.92
C CYS A 68 -9.29 2.59 2.41
N GLN A 69 -9.52 2.69 1.10
CA GLN A 69 -10.75 2.21 0.46
C GLN A 69 -10.88 0.68 0.54
N TYR A 70 -9.80 -0.05 0.31
CA TYR A 70 -9.77 -1.51 0.41
C TYR A 70 -10.22 -1.97 1.81
N ILE A 71 -9.70 -1.34 2.87
CA ILE A 71 -10.14 -1.65 4.25
C ILE A 71 -11.63 -1.37 4.42
N ALA A 72 -12.10 -0.19 3.97
CA ALA A 72 -13.48 0.22 4.16
C ALA A 72 -14.46 -0.72 3.45
N THR A 73 -14.11 -1.21 2.27
CA THR A 73 -14.94 -2.13 1.48
C THR A 73 -14.93 -3.54 2.09
N PHE A 74 -13.77 -4.10 2.43
CA PHE A 74 -13.70 -5.46 2.99
C PHE A 74 -14.16 -5.53 4.46
N ALA A 75 -14.05 -4.45 5.24
CA ALA A 75 -14.60 -4.40 6.61
C ALA A 75 -16.14 -4.37 6.65
N GLN A 76 -16.81 -4.06 5.54
CA GLN A 76 -18.28 -4.09 5.45
C GLN A 76 -18.83 -5.45 5.00
N GLN A 77 -17.99 -6.39 4.58
CA GLN A 77 -18.40 -7.71 4.09
C GLN A 77 -18.21 -8.86 5.12
N ALA A 78 -17.91 -8.54 6.39
CA ALA A 78 -17.71 -9.50 7.48
C ALA A 78 -18.86 -9.46 8.50
#